data_AF-A0A372MDS2-F1
#
_entry.id   AF-A0A372MDS2-F1
#
_cell.length_a   1.000
_cell.length_b   1.000
_cell.length_c   1.000
_cell.angle_alpha   90.00
_cell.angle_beta   90.00
_cell.angle_gamma   90.00
#
_symmetry.space_group_name_H-M   'P 1'
#
loop_
_entity.id
_entity.type
_entity.pdbx_description
1 polymer ?
#
loop_
_entity_poly.entity_id
_entity_poly.type
_entity_poly.pdbx_seq_one_letter_code
_entity_poly.pdbx_strand_id
1 'polypeptide(L)'
;MNNNAPYYLLLETQSTPASWEQAFSPYRIAWKEGSSPLEGTLFLDEQAVGEVRYFPEELRLELFPLSDTQDQLEGLLAVPAFREMCNSPIIGWCERQVAILSENASTLGDRESLHAFRTALCNLRLMLPLIGKTLSKERRNDMKRLLKKLVKLAGKVRDDQVLLQLLEKKGLTQEQKQLKVKKHLKALKKAYPSSFASDIQELLEENRFAFSGYHPKVLVAKAHRRLVKAVHTVHSARDVQAMHKVRRRVRSLLAVSEMASVKRDEKLYDLEKILGKWHDLILLQDLLLKQKKPPIESLRVLADLEKEIQHLVEEYRHLSSEYWEEMA
;
A
#
# COMPACT_ATOMS: atom_id res chain seq x y z
N MET A 1 5.38 -4.27 36.26
CA MET A 1 5.28 -5.00 34.98
C MET A 1 6.10 -4.23 33.97
N ASN A 2 7.22 -4.80 33.49
CA ASN A 2 8.03 -4.17 32.46
C ASN A 2 7.22 -4.08 31.16
N ASN A 3 7.18 -2.91 30.54
CA ASN A 3 6.45 -2.62 29.30
C ASN A 3 7.21 -3.13 28.05
N ASN A 4 7.87 -4.29 28.15
CA ASN A 4 8.55 -4.86 26.99
C ASN A 4 7.48 -5.41 26.04
N ALA A 5 7.39 -4.82 24.85
CA ALA A 5 6.49 -5.30 23.81
C ALA A 5 6.93 -6.71 23.37
N PRO A 6 6.03 -7.70 23.29
CA PRO A 6 6.40 -9.01 22.80
C PRO A 6 6.82 -8.96 21.33
N TYR A 7 7.73 -9.86 20.95
CA TYR A 7 7.99 -10.15 19.54
C TYR A 7 6.89 -11.07 19.02
N TYR A 8 6.33 -10.76 17.86
CA TYR A 8 5.30 -11.61 17.23
C TYR A 8 5.94 -12.39 16.09
N LEU A 9 5.36 -13.54 15.76
CA LEU A 9 5.75 -14.42 14.67
C LEU A 9 4.47 -14.99 14.04
N LEU A 10 4.31 -14.95 12.71
CA LEU A 10 3.26 -15.71 12.02
C LEU A 10 3.85 -16.89 11.26
N LEU A 11 3.01 -17.90 11.06
CA LEU A 11 3.42 -19.16 10.43
C LEU A 11 2.71 -19.35 9.11
N GLU A 12 3.44 -19.97 8.18
CA GLU A 12 2.90 -20.31 6.87
C GLU A 12 2.00 -21.55 6.91
N THR A 13 2.16 -22.42 7.91
CA THR A 13 1.40 -23.67 8.07
C THR A 13 1.11 -23.93 9.56
N GLN A 14 0.20 -24.86 9.85
CA GLN A 14 0.05 -25.39 11.21
C GLN A 14 1.34 -26.12 11.58
N SER A 15 2.17 -25.44 12.36
CA SER A 15 3.39 -26.00 12.93
C SER A 15 3.08 -26.70 14.24
N THR A 16 3.61 -27.91 14.38
CA THR A 16 3.57 -28.64 15.65
C THR A 16 4.63 -28.09 16.60
N PRO A 17 4.46 -28.21 17.93
CA PRO A 17 5.50 -27.93 18.93
C PRO A 17 6.90 -28.42 18.54
N ALA A 18 7.01 -29.62 17.94
CA ALA A 18 8.28 -30.18 17.48
C ALA A 18 8.93 -29.41 16.32
N SER A 19 8.14 -28.92 15.36
CA SER A 19 8.69 -28.11 14.25
C SER A 19 9.26 -26.78 14.71
N TRP A 20 8.78 -26.28 15.86
CA TRP A 20 9.28 -25.05 16.47
C TRP A 20 10.63 -25.23 17.13
N GLU A 21 10.81 -26.29 17.92
CA GLU A 21 12.11 -26.58 18.53
C GLU A 21 13.22 -26.69 17.47
N GLN A 22 12.90 -27.24 16.31
CA GLN A 22 13.83 -27.29 15.19
C GLN A 22 14.09 -25.92 14.54
N ALA A 23 13.04 -25.10 14.36
CA ALA A 23 13.15 -23.77 13.78
C ALA A 23 13.88 -22.76 14.70
N PHE A 24 13.79 -22.96 16.01
CA PHE A 24 14.41 -22.10 17.01
C PHE A 24 15.78 -22.57 17.47
N SER A 25 16.35 -23.67 16.95
CA SER A 25 17.69 -24.11 17.31
C SER A 25 18.71 -22.94 17.21
N PRO A 26 19.52 -22.68 18.26
CA PRO A 26 19.82 -23.53 19.41
C PRO A 26 18.84 -23.44 20.61
N TYR A 27 17.75 -22.68 20.50
CA TYR A 27 16.81 -22.50 21.59
C TYR A 27 15.83 -23.68 21.74
N ARG A 28 15.52 -24.05 22.99
CA ARG A 28 14.51 -25.06 23.35
C ARG A 28 13.26 -24.38 23.89
N ILE A 29 12.07 -24.88 23.56
CA ILE A 29 10.81 -24.38 24.15
C ILE A 29 10.21 -25.44 25.06
N ALA A 30 10.13 -25.18 26.36
CA ALA A 30 9.38 -26.03 27.28
C ALA A 30 7.91 -25.58 27.33
N TRP A 31 7.02 -26.29 26.64
CA TRP A 31 5.60 -25.98 26.60
C TRP A 31 4.88 -26.37 27.90
N LYS A 32 3.94 -25.53 28.34
CA LYS A 32 3.01 -25.82 29.44
C LYS A 32 1.81 -26.59 28.91
N GLU A 33 1.60 -27.79 29.44
CA GLU A 33 0.47 -28.64 29.05
C GLU A 33 -0.89 -27.99 29.35
N GLY A 34 -1.87 -28.18 28.47
CA GLY A 34 -3.27 -27.80 28.69
C GLY A 34 -3.60 -26.30 28.59
N SER A 35 -2.69 -25.47 28.05
CA SER A 35 -2.90 -24.04 27.89
C SER A 35 -3.47 -23.66 26.50
N SER A 36 -4.36 -22.66 26.45
CA SER A 36 -4.86 -22.04 25.21
C SER A 36 -4.96 -20.51 25.40
N PRO A 37 -4.06 -19.70 24.79
CA PRO A 37 -2.99 -20.08 23.86
C PRO A 37 -1.96 -21.03 24.50
N LEU A 38 -1.27 -21.82 23.68
CA LEU A 38 -0.19 -22.70 24.12
C LEU A 38 0.95 -21.84 24.68
N GLU A 39 1.23 -21.94 25.97
CA GLU A 39 2.31 -21.19 26.60
C GLU A 39 3.57 -22.05 26.75
N GLY A 40 4.75 -21.44 26.75
CA GLY A 40 6.01 -22.12 27.00
C GLY A 40 7.10 -21.19 27.51
N THR A 41 8.23 -21.77 27.91
CA THR A 41 9.43 -21.03 28.30
C THR A 41 10.55 -21.34 27.31
N LEU A 42 11.16 -20.30 26.76
CA LEU A 42 12.28 -20.39 25.83
C LEU A 42 13.59 -20.48 26.61
N PHE A 43 14.44 -21.42 26.24
CA PHE A 43 15.73 -21.68 26.86
C PHE A 43 16.87 -21.57 25.85
N LEU A 44 18.01 -21.03 26.27
CA LEU A 44 19.31 -21.12 25.58
C LEU A 44 20.30 -21.78 26.54
N ASP A 45 20.90 -22.91 26.16
CA ASP A 45 21.86 -23.66 26.99
C ASP A 45 21.40 -23.84 28.46
N GLU A 46 20.14 -24.26 28.65
CA GLU A 46 19.44 -24.44 29.94
C GLU A 46 19.08 -23.17 30.73
N GLN A 47 19.46 -21.98 30.26
CA GLN A 47 19.01 -20.71 30.85
C GLN A 47 17.67 -20.28 30.24
N ALA A 48 16.67 -19.97 31.08
CA ALA A 48 15.42 -19.38 30.62
C ALA A 48 15.69 -17.95 30.12
N VAL A 49 15.32 -17.67 28.87
CA VAL A 49 15.55 -16.36 28.21
C VAL A 49 14.25 -15.65 27.87
N GLY A 50 13.12 -16.36 27.85
CA GLY A 50 11.84 -15.72 27.53
C GLY A 50 10.64 -16.62 27.75
N GLU A 51 9.45 -16.03 27.64
CA GLU A 51 8.20 -16.77 27.54
C GLU A 51 7.71 -16.80 26.09
N VAL A 52 7.02 -17.88 25.71
CA VAL A 52 6.43 -18.07 24.39
C VAL A 52 4.93 -18.27 24.53
N ARG A 53 4.13 -17.65 23.66
CA ARG A 53 2.69 -17.97 23.52
C ARG A 53 2.32 -18.23 22.07
N TYR A 54 1.81 -19.41 21.78
CA TYR A 54 1.35 -19.80 20.45
C TYR A 54 -0.18 -19.85 20.38
N PHE A 55 -0.73 -19.16 19.38
CA PHE A 55 -2.15 -19.03 19.05
C PHE A 55 -2.41 -19.83 17.76
N PRO A 56 -2.85 -21.10 17.83
CA PRO A 56 -2.97 -21.96 16.67
C PRO A 56 -3.96 -21.45 15.62
N GLU A 57 -5.09 -20.88 16.08
CA GLU A 57 -6.14 -20.33 15.20
C GLU A 57 -5.66 -19.11 14.40
N GLU A 58 -4.73 -18.36 14.97
CA GLU A 58 -4.15 -17.17 14.34
C GLU A 58 -2.84 -17.47 13.63
N LEU A 59 -2.32 -18.69 13.76
CA LEU A 59 -0.97 -19.07 13.35
C LEU A 59 0.09 -18.08 13.89
N ARG A 60 -0.10 -17.59 15.13
CA ARG A 60 0.69 -16.51 15.75
C ARG A 60 1.48 -17.01 16.95
N LEU A 61 2.75 -16.69 17.06
CA LEU A 61 3.60 -16.98 18.21
C LEU A 61 4.14 -15.65 18.78
N GLU A 62 4.05 -15.46 20.09
CA GLU A 62 4.51 -14.29 20.84
C GLU A 62 5.70 -14.68 21.71
N LEU A 63 6.74 -13.85 21.75
CA LEU A 63 7.94 -14.05 22.57
C LEU A 63 8.11 -12.86 23.51
N PHE A 64 8.26 -13.15 24.80
CA PHE A 64 8.42 -12.16 25.85
C PHE A 64 9.81 -12.31 26.48
N PRO A 65 10.76 -11.37 26.25
CA PRO A 65 12.06 -11.41 26.91
C PRO A 65 11.94 -11.35 28.43
N LEU A 66 12.73 -12.16 29.14
CA LEU A 66 12.99 -11.92 30.57
C LEU A 66 13.93 -10.71 30.69
N SER A 67 13.69 -9.85 31.69
CA SER A 67 14.28 -8.50 31.76
C SER A 67 15.81 -8.43 31.81
N ASP A 68 16.45 -9.52 32.21
CA ASP A 68 17.88 -9.71 32.39
C ASP A 68 18.56 -10.43 31.21
N THR A 69 17.81 -10.84 30.18
CA THR A 69 18.30 -11.64 29.06
C THR A 69 18.07 -10.99 27.70
N GLN A 70 17.79 -9.68 27.67
CA GLN A 70 17.47 -8.96 26.42
C GLN A 70 18.62 -9.07 25.40
N ASP A 71 19.87 -8.96 25.82
CA ASP A 71 21.06 -9.11 24.97
C ASP A 71 21.21 -10.55 24.43
N GLN A 72 20.76 -11.56 25.18
CA GLN A 72 20.77 -12.97 24.74
C GLN A 72 19.66 -13.26 23.71
N LEU A 73 18.55 -12.52 23.78
CA LEU A 73 17.48 -12.53 22.79
C LEU A 73 17.84 -11.75 21.52
N GLU A 74 18.77 -10.80 21.57
CA GLU A 74 19.36 -10.23 20.36
C GLU A 74 20.15 -11.28 19.55
N GLY A 75 20.74 -12.27 20.22
CA GLY A 75 21.30 -13.46 19.55
C GLY A 75 20.24 -14.27 18.77
N LEU A 76 18.98 -14.23 19.23
CA LEU A 76 17.84 -14.89 18.58
C LEU A 76 17.46 -14.17 17.27
N LEU A 77 17.69 -12.85 17.20
CA LEU A 77 17.59 -12.07 15.96
C LEU A 77 18.63 -12.47 14.90
N ALA A 78 19.74 -13.07 15.32
CA ALA A 78 20.77 -13.59 14.43
C ALA A 78 20.43 -15.00 13.88
N VAL A 79 19.45 -15.70 14.46
CA VAL A 79 18.99 -17.01 13.97
C VAL A 79 18.34 -16.80 12.58
N PRO A 80 18.86 -17.44 11.51
CA PRO A 80 18.37 -17.21 10.15
C PRO A 80 16.86 -17.42 9.99
N ALA A 81 16.27 -18.43 10.64
CA ALA A 81 14.83 -18.68 10.62
C ALA A 81 14.03 -17.54 11.26
N PHE A 82 14.47 -17.03 12.41
CA PHE A 82 13.84 -15.88 13.06
C PHE A 82 13.99 -14.61 12.20
N ARG A 83 15.16 -14.45 11.57
CA ARG A 83 15.45 -13.34 10.67
C ARG A 83 14.61 -13.38 9.40
N GLU A 84 14.44 -14.55 8.77
CA GLU A 84 13.54 -14.78 7.64
C GLU A 84 12.08 -14.50 8.03
N MET A 85 11.66 -14.92 9.23
CA MET A 85 10.32 -14.61 9.75
C MET A 85 10.12 -13.12 10.07
N CYS A 86 11.17 -12.42 10.50
CA CYS A 86 11.17 -10.98 10.77
C CYS A 86 11.35 -10.15 9.49
N ASN A 87 11.81 -10.76 8.39
CA ASN A 87 11.89 -10.18 7.06
C ASN A 87 10.55 -10.33 6.35
N SER A 88 9.50 -9.75 6.97
CA SER A 88 8.18 -9.71 6.36
C SER A 88 8.28 -9.07 4.96
N PRO A 89 7.75 -9.71 3.90
CA PRO A 89 7.70 -9.13 2.55
C PRO A 89 7.09 -7.72 2.52
N ILE A 90 6.25 -7.43 3.52
CA ILE A 90 5.63 -6.14 3.76
C ILE A 90 6.68 -5.05 4.03
N ILE A 91 7.67 -5.32 4.87
CA ILE A 91 8.70 -4.35 5.26
C ILE A 91 9.59 -4.06 4.07
N GLY A 92 10.14 -5.11 3.44
CA GLY A 92 10.98 -4.96 2.26
C GLY A 92 10.25 -4.22 1.13
N TRP A 93 8.94 -4.43 0.98
CA TRP A 93 8.14 -3.66 0.03
C TRP A 93 7.98 -2.18 0.45
N CYS A 94 7.73 -1.89 1.73
CA CYS A 94 7.66 -0.52 2.24
C CYS A 94 8.99 0.23 2.10
N GLU A 95 10.12 -0.42 2.42
CA GLU A 95 11.48 0.13 2.25
C GLU A 95 11.75 0.50 0.80
N ARG A 96 11.35 -0.34 -0.16
CA ARG A 96 11.40 0.01 -1.60
C ARG A 96 10.60 1.27 -1.91
N GLN A 97 9.42 1.45 -1.30
CA GLN A 97 8.66 2.69 -1.50
C GLN A 97 9.38 3.90 -0.91
N VAL A 98 10.02 3.77 0.25
CA VAL A 98 10.83 4.83 0.87
C VAL A 98 12.03 5.19 -0.02
N ALA A 99 12.74 4.20 -0.55
CA ALA A 99 13.83 4.41 -1.50
C ALA A 99 13.37 5.20 -2.73
N ILE A 100 12.24 4.81 -3.34
CA ILE A 100 11.63 5.53 -4.48
C ILE A 100 11.33 6.99 -4.11
N LEU A 101 10.84 7.27 -2.89
CA LEU A 101 10.62 8.65 -2.45
C LEU A 101 11.91 9.45 -2.38
N SER A 102 12.96 8.89 -1.77
CA SER A 102 14.26 9.53 -1.61
C SER A 102 14.91 9.84 -2.95
N GLU A 103 14.92 8.88 -3.88
CA GLU A 103 15.51 9.01 -5.21
C GLU A 103 14.82 10.07 -6.06
N ASN A 104 13.49 10.18 -5.98
CA ASN A 104 12.70 11.02 -6.88
C ASN A 104 12.31 12.39 -6.31
N ALA A 105 12.60 12.66 -5.03
CA ALA A 105 12.23 13.93 -4.37
C ALA A 105 12.94 15.16 -4.95
N SER A 106 14.16 15.01 -5.48
CA SER A 106 14.92 16.12 -6.09
C SER A 106 14.43 16.44 -7.51
N THR A 107 13.93 15.44 -8.23
CA THR A 107 13.52 15.50 -9.65
C THR A 107 12.01 15.58 -9.87
N LEU A 108 11.22 16.02 -8.88
CA LEU A 108 9.74 16.12 -8.97
C LEU A 108 9.19 16.97 -10.14
N GLY A 109 10.04 17.70 -10.87
CA GLY A 109 9.65 18.38 -12.11
C GLY A 109 9.54 17.44 -13.31
N ASP A 110 10.31 16.35 -13.30
CA ASP A 110 10.21 15.27 -14.28
C ASP A 110 8.93 14.46 -14.09
N ARG A 111 8.35 14.03 -15.20
CA ARG A 111 7.04 13.36 -15.22
C ARG A 111 7.11 11.95 -14.63
N GLU A 112 8.15 11.20 -14.95
CA GLU A 112 8.32 9.82 -14.52
C GLU A 112 8.68 9.78 -13.04
N SER A 113 9.62 10.63 -12.61
CA SER A 113 9.96 10.79 -11.20
C SER A 113 8.76 11.21 -10.36
N LEU A 114 7.95 12.19 -10.82
CA LEU A 114 6.73 12.58 -10.11
C LEU A 114 5.72 11.44 -10.03
N HIS A 115 5.58 10.64 -11.10
CA HIS A 115 4.68 9.50 -11.11
C HIS A 115 5.12 8.43 -10.11
N ALA A 116 6.39 8.03 -10.13
CA ALA A 116 6.98 7.07 -9.19
C ALA A 116 6.82 7.56 -7.75
N PHE A 117 7.19 8.81 -7.48
CA PHE A 117 7.02 9.46 -6.17
C PHE A 117 5.56 9.44 -5.68
N ARG A 118 4.60 9.79 -6.57
CA ARG A 118 3.17 9.76 -6.22
C ARG A 118 2.70 8.34 -5.90
N THR A 119 3.14 7.35 -6.67
CA THR A 119 2.78 5.94 -6.47
C THR A 119 3.30 5.46 -5.12
N ALA A 120 4.57 5.72 -4.80
CA ALA A 120 5.17 5.40 -3.51
C ALA A 120 4.42 6.04 -2.32
N LEU A 121 4.05 7.32 -2.42
CA LEU A 121 3.22 7.97 -1.38
C LEU A 121 1.84 7.31 -1.22
N CYS A 122 1.20 6.89 -2.32
CA CYS A 122 -0.09 6.21 -2.26
C CYS A 122 0.04 4.86 -1.58
N ASN A 123 1.09 4.12 -1.93
CA ASN A 123 1.45 2.82 -1.38
C ASN A 123 1.73 2.91 0.13
N LEU A 124 2.61 3.81 0.57
CA LEU A 124 2.86 4.05 2.00
C LEU A 124 1.59 4.48 2.75
N ARG A 125 0.70 5.27 2.13
CA ARG A 125 -0.59 5.63 2.74
C ARG A 125 -1.51 4.42 2.93
N LEU A 126 -1.47 3.43 2.03
CA LEU A 126 -2.21 2.18 2.20
C LEU A 126 -1.67 1.37 3.39
N MET A 127 -0.35 1.45 3.62
CA MET A 127 0.34 0.72 4.68
C MET A 127 0.31 1.42 6.03
N LEU A 128 0.00 2.71 6.08
CA LEU A 128 -0.03 3.47 7.33
C LEU A 128 -0.82 2.80 8.49
N PRO A 129 -1.98 2.15 8.27
CA PRO A 129 -2.68 1.43 9.34
C PRO A 129 -1.91 0.23 9.90
N LEU A 130 -0.94 -0.30 9.15
CA LEU A 130 -0.08 -1.42 9.52
C LEU A 130 1.18 -0.88 10.21
N ILE A 131 1.90 0.04 9.56
CA ILE A 131 3.16 0.62 10.07
C ILE A 131 2.96 1.53 11.29
N GLY A 132 1.76 2.10 11.44
CA GLY A 132 1.48 3.05 12.51
C GLY A 132 0.92 2.44 13.78
N LYS A 133 0.84 1.10 13.91
CA LYS A 133 0.17 0.45 15.05
C LYS A 133 0.83 0.76 16.40
N THR A 134 2.16 0.82 16.45
CA THR A 134 2.90 1.16 17.67
C THR A 134 2.92 2.67 17.95
N LEU A 135 2.68 3.50 16.93
CA LEU A 135 2.62 4.94 17.10
C LEU A 135 1.48 5.36 18.02
N SER A 136 1.75 6.40 18.82
CA SER A 136 0.72 7.14 19.52
C SER A 136 -0.36 7.61 18.53
N LYS A 137 -1.60 7.69 19.00
CA LYS A 137 -2.75 8.11 18.18
C LYS A 137 -2.51 9.46 17.51
N GLU A 138 -1.83 10.39 18.19
CA GLU A 138 -1.46 11.70 17.67
C GLU A 138 -0.45 11.61 16.52
N ARG A 139 0.72 10.95 16.74
CA ARG A 139 1.74 10.78 15.69
C ARG A 139 1.17 10.06 14.46
N ARG A 140 0.34 9.03 14.66
CA ARG A 140 -0.35 8.32 13.55
C ARG A 140 -1.26 9.26 12.76
N ASN A 141 -2.00 10.15 13.44
CA ASN A 141 -2.88 11.12 12.78
C ASN A 141 -2.10 12.19 12.03
N ASP A 142 -0.97 12.65 12.55
CA ASP A 142 -0.10 13.62 11.89
C ASP A 142 0.51 13.02 10.63
N MET A 143 1.05 11.81 10.72
CA MET A 143 1.57 11.09 9.56
C MET A 143 0.49 10.87 8.50
N LYS A 144 -0.73 10.49 8.92
CA LYS A 144 -1.89 10.34 8.03
C LYS A 144 -2.25 11.66 7.34
N ARG A 145 -2.25 12.77 8.08
CA ARG A 145 -2.52 14.12 7.56
C ARG A 145 -1.45 14.53 6.55
N LEU A 146 -0.19 14.32 6.86
CA LEU A 146 0.95 14.63 5.99
C LEU A 146 0.92 13.81 4.69
N LEU A 147 0.84 12.48 4.77
CA LEU A 147 0.70 11.60 3.60
C LEU A 147 -0.50 11.98 2.74
N LYS A 148 -1.66 12.26 3.36
CA LYS A 148 -2.86 12.72 2.62
C LYS A 148 -2.60 14.05 1.89
N LYS A 149 -1.90 14.99 2.52
CA LYS A 149 -1.53 16.28 1.93
C LYS A 149 -0.56 16.10 0.76
N LEU A 150 0.50 15.30 0.93
CA LEU A 150 1.50 15.03 -0.11
C LEU A 150 0.88 14.32 -1.32
N VAL A 151 0.10 13.25 -1.09
CA VAL A 151 -0.65 12.55 -2.16
C VAL A 151 -1.58 13.50 -2.91
N LYS A 152 -2.25 14.42 -2.21
CA LYS A 152 -3.14 15.41 -2.84
C LYS A 152 -2.36 16.41 -3.70
N LEU A 153 -1.22 16.89 -3.23
CA LEU A 153 -0.39 17.86 -3.96
C LEU A 153 0.27 17.23 -5.19
N ALA A 154 0.95 16.09 -5.02
CA ALA A 154 1.48 15.30 -6.14
C ALA A 154 0.36 14.89 -7.10
N GLY A 155 -0.82 14.60 -6.53
CA GLY A 155 -2.10 14.48 -7.20
C GLY A 155 -2.33 15.54 -8.25
N LYS A 156 -2.47 16.78 -7.79
CA LYS A 156 -2.74 17.96 -8.61
C LYS A 156 -1.68 18.23 -9.66
N VAL A 157 -0.39 18.09 -9.32
CA VAL A 157 0.70 18.31 -10.28
C VAL A 157 0.57 17.32 -11.44
N ARG A 158 0.38 16.03 -11.13
CA ARG A 158 0.25 14.99 -12.14
C ARG A 158 -1.01 15.17 -12.98
N ASP A 159 -2.14 15.50 -12.35
CA ASP A 159 -3.40 15.72 -13.05
C ASP A 159 -3.28 16.91 -14.02
N ASP A 160 -2.64 18.02 -13.61
CA ASP A 160 -2.38 19.15 -14.50
C ASP A 160 -1.40 18.81 -15.64
N GLN A 161 -0.35 18.01 -15.39
CA GLN A 161 0.57 17.52 -16.43
C GLN A 161 -0.14 16.60 -17.46
N VAL A 162 -0.97 15.68 -16.99
CA VAL A 162 -1.75 14.78 -17.86
C VAL A 162 -2.72 15.59 -18.72
N LEU A 163 -3.42 16.56 -18.13
CA LEU A 163 -4.34 17.42 -18.86
C LEU A 163 -3.63 18.25 -19.95
N LEU A 164 -2.45 18.82 -19.65
CA LEU A 164 -1.65 19.53 -20.65
C LEU A 164 -1.30 18.63 -21.84
N GLN A 165 -0.88 17.40 -21.59
CA GLN A 165 -0.55 16.45 -22.64
C GLN A 165 -1.77 16.01 -23.47
N LEU A 166 -2.92 15.84 -22.82
CA LEU A 166 -4.14 15.48 -23.54
C LEU A 166 -4.66 16.65 -24.38
N LEU A 167 -4.58 17.88 -23.87
CA LEU A 167 -4.91 19.09 -24.62
C LEU A 167 -4.00 19.20 -25.85
N GLU A 168 -2.68 19.05 -25.67
CA GLU A 168 -1.70 19.10 -26.77
C GLU A 168 -1.99 18.05 -27.84
N LYS A 169 -2.30 16.81 -27.45
CA LYS A 169 -2.71 15.74 -28.37
C LYS A 169 -3.99 16.06 -29.16
N LYS A 170 -4.85 16.92 -28.62
CA LYS A 170 -6.09 17.39 -29.27
C LYS A 170 -5.91 18.75 -29.95
N GLY A 171 -4.67 19.25 -30.08
CA GLY A 171 -4.37 20.52 -30.73
C GLY A 171 -4.77 21.75 -29.92
N LEU A 172 -4.98 21.60 -28.61
CA LEU A 172 -5.38 22.67 -27.70
C LEU A 172 -4.20 23.09 -26.81
N THR A 173 -4.03 24.39 -26.60
CA THR A 173 -3.02 24.94 -25.68
C THR A 173 -3.68 25.64 -24.50
N GLN A 174 -3.04 25.58 -23.33
CA GLN A 174 -3.57 26.23 -22.12
C GLN A 174 -2.45 26.72 -21.19
N GLU A 175 -1.93 27.92 -21.44
CA GLU A 175 -0.85 28.53 -20.65
C GLU A 175 -1.16 28.60 -19.15
N GLN A 176 -2.41 28.89 -18.80
CA GLN A 176 -2.85 28.94 -17.39
C GLN A 176 -2.63 27.61 -16.65
N LYS A 177 -2.66 26.47 -17.35
CA LYS A 177 -2.38 25.16 -16.75
C LYS A 177 -0.89 24.97 -16.46
N GLN A 178 0.00 25.44 -17.33
CA GLN A 178 1.45 25.41 -17.06
C GLN A 178 1.79 26.20 -15.79
N LEU A 179 1.16 27.37 -15.59
CA LEU A 179 1.30 28.14 -14.36
C LEU A 179 0.78 27.38 -13.13
N LYS A 180 -0.34 26.65 -13.25
CA LYS A 180 -0.86 25.79 -12.18
C LYS A 180 0.08 24.64 -11.84
N VAL A 181 0.70 23.98 -12.83
CA VAL A 181 1.73 22.95 -12.60
C VAL A 181 2.87 23.52 -11.75
N LYS A 182 3.45 24.66 -12.17
CA LYS A 182 4.55 25.32 -11.43
C LYS A 182 4.14 25.68 -9.99
N LYS A 183 2.93 26.23 -9.81
CA LYS A 183 2.38 26.57 -8.48
C LYS A 183 2.19 25.34 -7.60
N HIS A 184 1.57 24.28 -8.11
CA HIS A 184 1.33 23.05 -7.37
C HIS A 184 2.63 22.32 -7.06
N LEU A 185 3.61 22.33 -7.97
CA LEU A 185 4.93 21.75 -7.77
C LEU A 185 5.69 22.48 -6.66
N LYS A 186 5.69 23.82 -6.67
CA LYS A 186 6.26 24.62 -5.57
C LYS A 186 5.59 24.30 -4.22
N ALA A 187 4.27 24.14 -4.22
CA ALA A 187 3.53 23.77 -3.01
C ALA A 187 3.86 22.34 -2.53
N LEU A 188 4.06 21.39 -3.44
CA LEU A 188 4.49 20.03 -3.12
C LEU A 188 5.90 20.03 -2.50
N LYS A 189 6.87 20.68 -3.16
CA LYS A 189 8.25 20.80 -2.66
C LYS A 189 8.30 21.45 -1.28
N LYS A 190 7.54 22.53 -1.06
CA LYS A 190 7.44 23.19 0.26
C LYS A 190 6.78 22.30 1.32
N ALA A 191 5.84 21.45 0.93
CA ALA A 191 5.10 20.61 1.86
C ALA A 191 5.82 19.31 2.22
N TYR A 192 6.83 18.91 1.45
CA TYR A 192 7.62 17.69 1.64
C TYR A 192 8.79 17.98 2.60
N PRO A 193 8.75 17.49 3.84
CA PRO A 193 9.88 17.61 4.76
C PRO A 193 11.07 16.81 4.23
N SER A 194 12.29 17.34 4.34
CA SER A 194 13.51 16.62 3.95
C SER A 194 13.74 15.36 4.78
N SER A 195 13.28 15.34 6.04
CA SER A 195 13.35 14.18 6.93
C SER A 195 12.28 13.13 6.64
N PHE A 196 11.28 13.40 5.78
CA PHE A 196 10.11 12.53 5.71
C PHE A 196 10.43 11.08 5.36
N ALA A 197 11.37 10.84 4.44
CA ALA A 197 11.77 9.49 4.06
C ALA A 197 12.52 8.78 5.21
N SER A 198 13.43 9.47 5.90
CA SER A 198 14.13 8.91 7.07
C SER A 198 13.18 8.66 8.23
N ASP A 199 12.21 9.56 8.47
CA ASP A 199 11.19 9.40 9.51
C ASP A 199 10.34 8.14 9.24
N ILE A 200 9.98 7.87 7.98
CA ILE A 200 9.26 6.64 7.63
C ILE A 200 10.18 5.42 7.78
N GLN A 201 11.45 5.49 7.38
CA GLN A 201 12.38 4.37 7.54
C GLN A 201 12.55 3.99 9.01
N GLU A 202 12.77 4.97 9.89
CA GLU A 202 12.86 4.76 11.34
C GLU A 202 11.59 4.08 11.87
N LEU A 203 10.41 4.54 11.43
CA LEU A 203 9.14 3.90 11.81
C LEU A 203 9.03 2.45 11.32
N LEU A 204 9.56 2.12 10.14
CA LEU A 204 9.56 0.74 9.64
C LEU A 204 10.44 -0.15 10.51
N GLU A 205 11.62 0.33 10.90
CA GLU A 205 12.53 -0.41 11.81
C GLU A 205 11.91 -0.58 13.20
N GLU A 206 11.36 0.49 13.79
CA GLU A 206 10.65 0.42 15.09
C GLU A 206 9.48 -0.58 15.07
N ASN A 207 8.85 -0.77 13.91
CA ASN A 207 7.69 -1.64 13.74
C ASN A 207 8.03 -3.00 13.12
N ARG A 208 9.31 -3.33 12.94
CA ARG A 208 9.74 -4.52 12.19
C ARG A 208 9.03 -5.80 12.68
N PHE A 209 8.94 -5.96 13.99
CA PHE A 209 8.27 -7.10 14.63
C PHE A 209 6.75 -7.01 14.67
N ALA A 210 6.15 -5.84 14.45
CA ALA A 210 4.69 -5.71 14.37
C ALA A 210 4.13 -6.22 13.04
N PHE A 211 4.97 -6.38 12.00
CA PHE A 211 4.54 -6.86 10.69
C PHE A 211 4.49 -8.38 10.57
N SER A 212 5.19 -9.10 11.44
CA SER A 212 5.16 -10.55 11.47
C SER A 212 3.74 -11.06 11.66
N GLY A 213 2.89 -10.33 12.41
CA GLY A 213 1.45 -10.54 12.60
C GLY A 213 0.55 -10.39 11.36
N TYR A 214 1.08 -10.11 10.17
CA TYR A 214 0.28 -9.98 8.95
C TYR A 214 0.70 -10.92 7.83
N HIS A 215 -0.22 -11.79 7.44
CA HIS A 215 -0.03 -12.64 6.28
C HIS A 215 -0.38 -11.87 4.97
N PRO A 216 0.53 -11.76 3.98
CA PRO A 216 0.27 -11.02 2.74
C PRO A 216 -0.95 -11.53 1.95
N LYS A 217 -1.13 -12.86 1.85
CA LYS A 217 -2.31 -13.49 1.23
C LYS A 217 -3.64 -13.03 1.86
N VAL A 218 -3.69 -12.86 3.18
CA VAL A 218 -4.89 -12.35 3.88
C VAL A 218 -5.18 -10.90 3.49
N LEU A 219 -4.14 -10.09 3.31
CA LEU A 219 -4.27 -8.71 2.84
C LEU A 219 -4.80 -8.66 1.39
N VAL A 220 -4.30 -9.54 0.51
CA VAL A 220 -4.79 -9.71 -0.87
C VAL A 220 -6.26 -10.11 -0.87
N ALA A 221 -6.65 -11.16 -0.13
CA ALA A 221 -8.04 -11.60 -0.03
C ALA A 221 -8.97 -10.49 0.52
N LYS A 222 -8.49 -9.69 1.47
CA LYS A 222 -9.24 -8.53 1.99
C LYS A 222 -9.36 -7.40 0.97
N ALA A 223 -8.33 -7.13 0.17
CA ALA A 223 -8.36 -6.15 -0.91
C ALA A 223 -9.32 -6.60 -2.03
N HIS A 224 -9.28 -7.88 -2.39
CA HIS A 224 -10.17 -8.51 -3.36
C HIS A 224 -11.65 -8.37 -2.95
N ARG A 225 -12.02 -8.79 -1.73
CA ARG A 225 -13.39 -8.60 -1.20
C ARG A 225 -13.88 -7.16 -1.24
N ARG A 226 -12.97 -6.18 -1.04
CA ARG A 226 -13.31 -4.75 -1.13
C ARG A 226 -13.49 -4.28 -2.58
N LEU A 227 -12.79 -4.88 -3.53
CA LEU A 227 -12.96 -4.62 -4.95
C LEU A 227 -14.31 -5.16 -5.44
N VAL A 228 -14.62 -6.44 -5.16
CA VAL A 228 -15.92 -7.06 -5.47
C VAL A 228 -17.08 -6.20 -4.96
N LYS A 229 -17.04 -5.81 -3.67
CA LYS A 229 -18.04 -4.90 -3.08
C LYS A 229 -18.12 -3.53 -3.76
N ALA A 230 -17.04 -3.02 -4.34
CA ALA A 230 -17.08 -1.73 -5.04
C ALA A 230 -17.66 -1.88 -6.44
N VAL A 231 -17.40 -2.99 -7.12
CA VAL A 231 -17.92 -3.29 -8.46
C VAL A 231 -19.43 -3.44 -8.41
N HIS A 232 -19.98 -4.18 -7.44
CA HIS A 232 -21.43 -4.31 -7.27
C HIS A 232 -22.14 -2.99 -6.94
N THR A 233 -21.40 -1.93 -6.56
CA THR A 233 -21.99 -0.59 -6.38
C THR A 233 -22.08 0.21 -7.68
N VAL A 234 -21.53 -0.28 -8.79
CA VAL A 234 -21.60 0.36 -10.12
C VAL A 234 -22.92 -0.02 -10.79
N HIS A 235 -23.94 0.81 -10.62
CA HIS A 235 -25.24 0.63 -11.28
C HIS A 235 -25.22 1.11 -12.74
N SER A 236 -24.35 2.08 -13.02
CA SER A 236 -24.13 2.63 -14.35
C SER A 236 -22.68 3.05 -14.47
N ALA A 237 -22.11 2.87 -15.64
CA ALA A 237 -20.75 3.33 -15.92
C ALA A 237 -20.64 4.87 -15.98
N ARG A 238 -21.78 5.58 -16.02
CA ARG A 238 -21.86 7.03 -15.82
C ARG A 238 -21.81 7.43 -14.34
N ASP A 239 -21.86 6.48 -13.41
CA ASP A 239 -21.59 6.74 -12.00
C ASP A 239 -20.08 6.94 -11.79
N VAL A 240 -19.63 8.16 -12.05
CA VAL A 240 -18.21 8.56 -11.93
C VAL A 240 -17.67 8.26 -10.52
N GLN A 241 -18.49 8.38 -9.48
CA GLN A 241 -18.04 8.14 -8.11
C GLN A 241 -17.82 6.65 -7.85
N ALA A 242 -18.75 5.79 -8.29
CA ALA A 242 -18.62 4.34 -8.17
C ALA A 242 -17.45 3.82 -9.02
N MET A 243 -17.33 4.25 -10.28
CA MET A 243 -16.20 3.91 -11.16
C MET A 243 -14.85 4.35 -10.58
N HIS A 244 -14.77 5.58 -10.04
CA HIS A 244 -13.56 6.05 -9.36
C HIS A 244 -13.24 5.25 -8.09
N LYS A 245 -14.26 4.76 -7.37
CA LYS A 245 -14.08 3.84 -6.23
C LYS A 245 -13.52 2.50 -6.69
N VAL A 246 -14.03 1.90 -7.78
CA VAL A 246 -13.50 0.66 -8.37
C VAL A 246 -12.03 0.85 -8.75
N ARG A 247 -11.69 1.90 -9.50
CA ARG A 247 -10.30 2.22 -9.87
C ARG A 247 -9.35 2.28 -8.67
N ARG A 248 -9.78 2.93 -7.58
CA ARG A 248 -8.97 2.98 -6.34
C ARG A 248 -8.79 1.60 -5.70
N ARG A 249 -9.78 0.71 -5.81
CA ARG A 249 -9.71 -0.66 -5.30
C ARG A 249 -8.83 -1.55 -6.15
N VAL A 250 -8.91 -1.45 -7.49
CA VAL A 250 -8.00 -2.15 -8.41
C VAL A 250 -6.55 -1.81 -8.09
N ARG A 251 -6.20 -0.52 -8.00
CA ARG A 251 -4.84 -0.08 -7.62
C ARG A 251 -4.40 -0.59 -6.26
N SER A 252 -5.30 -0.58 -5.28
CA SER A 252 -4.99 -1.11 -3.95
C SER A 252 -4.76 -2.62 -3.97
N LEU A 253 -5.46 -3.37 -4.81
CA LEU A 253 -5.27 -4.82 -4.96
C LEU A 253 -3.95 -5.10 -5.67
N LEU A 254 -3.62 -4.38 -6.73
CA LEU A 254 -2.33 -4.48 -7.43
C LEU A 254 -1.15 -4.24 -6.48
N ALA A 255 -1.17 -3.15 -5.72
CA ALA A 255 -0.11 -2.82 -4.76
C ALA A 255 0.06 -3.91 -3.69
N VAL A 256 -1.03 -4.43 -3.14
CA VAL A 256 -0.99 -5.48 -2.11
C VAL A 256 -0.58 -6.83 -2.70
N SER A 257 -0.91 -7.10 -3.96
CA SER A 257 -0.50 -8.33 -4.66
C SER A 257 0.99 -8.32 -4.98
N GLU A 258 1.53 -7.17 -5.41
CA GLU A 258 2.96 -6.94 -5.61
C GLU A 258 3.74 -7.14 -4.29
N MET A 259 3.25 -6.54 -3.19
CA MET A 259 3.82 -6.72 -1.86
C MET A 259 3.80 -8.19 -1.40
N ALA A 260 2.76 -8.93 -1.76
CA ALA A 260 2.61 -10.34 -1.44
C ALA A 260 3.36 -11.28 -2.40
N SER A 261 4.10 -10.74 -3.38
CA SER A 261 4.75 -11.50 -4.46
C SER A 261 3.79 -12.47 -5.16
N VAL A 262 2.50 -12.11 -5.24
CA VAL A 262 1.50 -12.92 -5.93
C VAL A 262 1.69 -12.72 -7.43
N LYS A 263 1.55 -13.81 -8.19
CA LYS A 263 1.63 -13.78 -9.66
C LYS A 263 0.75 -12.68 -10.21
N ARG A 264 1.30 -11.94 -11.16
CA ARG A 264 0.62 -10.85 -11.87
C ARG A 264 -0.67 -11.36 -12.52
N ASP A 265 -1.77 -10.71 -12.21
CA ASP A 265 -3.09 -10.94 -12.83
C ASP A 265 -3.25 -9.96 -14.00
N GLU A 266 -3.02 -10.44 -15.22
CA GLU A 266 -3.04 -9.60 -16.43
C GLU A 266 -4.38 -8.89 -16.63
N LYS A 267 -5.51 -9.55 -16.32
CA LYS A 267 -6.85 -8.96 -16.43
C LYS A 267 -7.01 -7.77 -15.47
N LEU A 268 -6.48 -7.89 -14.25
CA LEU A 268 -6.50 -6.79 -13.28
C LEU A 268 -5.68 -5.57 -13.75
N TYR A 269 -4.59 -5.80 -14.49
CA TYR A 269 -3.79 -4.74 -15.10
C TYR A 269 -4.51 -4.07 -16.28
N ASP A 270 -5.14 -4.85 -17.15
CA ASP A 270 -5.95 -4.31 -18.24
C ASP A 270 -7.11 -3.46 -17.71
N LEU A 271 -7.74 -3.93 -16.63
CA LEU A 271 -8.77 -3.17 -15.92
C LEU A 271 -8.22 -1.85 -15.35
N GLU A 272 -7.02 -1.85 -14.75
CA GLU A 272 -6.38 -0.64 -14.25
C GLU A 272 -6.08 0.37 -15.38
N LYS A 273 -5.62 -0.14 -16.53
CA LYS A 273 -5.29 0.65 -17.71
C LYS A 273 -6.53 1.32 -18.30
N ILE A 274 -7.62 0.58 -18.46
CA ILE A 274 -8.90 1.11 -18.98
C ILE A 274 -9.49 2.13 -18.02
N LEU A 275 -9.58 1.80 -16.73
CA LEU A 275 -10.07 2.74 -15.71
C LEU A 275 -9.16 3.97 -15.58
N GLY A 276 -7.86 3.81 -15.82
CA GLY A 276 -6.88 4.89 -15.90
C GLY A 276 -7.21 5.87 -17.03
N LYS A 277 -7.31 5.35 -18.26
CA LYS A 277 -7.68 6.13 -19.45
C LYS A 277 -9.03 6.82 -19.29
N TRP A 278 -10.06 6.07 -18.86
CA TRP A 278 -11.40 6.60 -18.62
C TRP A 278 -11.38 7.79 -17.67
N HIS A 279 -10.67 7.67 -16.54
CA HIS A 279 -10.57 8.74 -15.55
C HIS A 279 -9.89 9.99 -16.12
N ASP A 280 -8.85 9.82 -16.93
CA ASP A 280 -8.11 10.92 -17.53
C ASP A 280 -8.98 11.66 -18.57
N LEU A 281 -9.81 10.95 -19.35
CA LEU A 281 -10.77 11.55 -20.28
C LEU A 281 -11.90 12.30 -19.54
N ILE A 282 -12.41 11.74 -18.44
CA ILE A 282 -13.41 12.42 -17.60
C ILE A 282 -12.85 13.72 -17.02
N LEU A 283 -11.60 13.73 -16.55
CA LEU A 283 -10.95 14.95 -16.07
C LEU A 283 -10.80 16.02 -17.16
N LEU A 284 -10.52 15.59 -18.40
CA LEU A 284 -10.43 16.49 -19.54
C LEU A 284 -11.81 17.05 -19.92
N GLN A 285 -12.83 16.20 -20.00
CA GLN A 285 -14.21 16.60 -20.25
C GLN A 285 -14.67 17.64 -19.21
N ASP A 286 -14.46 17.36 -17.92
CA ASP A 286 -14.73 18.28 -16.81
C ASP A 286 -14.00 19.63 -16.95
N LEU A 287 -12.76 19.61 -17.43
CA LEU A 287 -11.98 20.83 -17.63
C LEU A 287 -12.55 21.69 -18.75
N LEU A 288 -12.91 21.09 -19.88
CA LEU A 288 -13.45 21.78 -21.04
C LEU A 288 -14.86 22.33 -20.74
N LEU A 289 -15.72 21.55 -20.06
CA LEU A 289 -17.07 21.98 -19.67
C LEU A 289 -17.07 23.13 -18.65
N LYS A 290 -16.01 23.29 -17.85
CA LYS A 290 -15.89 24.41 -16.89
C LYS A 290 -15.56 25.75 -17.55
N GLN A 291 -15.26 25.78 -18.85
CA GLN A 291 -15.01 27.03 -19.56
C GLN A 291 -16.33 27.78 -19.80
N LYS A 292 -16.42 29.05 -19.41
CA LYS A 292 -17.64 29.86 -19.61
C LYS A 292 -18.03 30.04 -21.08
N LYS A 293 -17.04 30.04 -21.98
CA LYS A 293 -17.18 30.16 -23.43
C LYS A 293 -16.12 29.28 -24.10
N PRO A 294 -16.37 27.97 -24.24
CA PRO A 294 -15.41 27.06 -24.87
C PRO A 294 -15.24 27.44 -26.35
N PRO A 295 -14.01 27.47 -26.88
CA PRO A 295 -13.77 27.58 -28.32
C PRO A 295 -14.48 26.48 -29.11
N ILE A 296 -14.74 26.71 -30.40
CA ILE A 296 -15.43 25.73 -31.28
C ILE A 296 -14.64 24.41 -31.32
N GLU A 297 -13.31 24.49 -31.33
CA GLU A 297 -12.41 23.34 -31.29
C GLU A 297 -12.62 22.52 -30.01
N SER A 298 -12.84 23.17 -28.87
CA SER A 298 -13.12 22.49 -27.60
C SER A 298 -14.47 21.77 -27.62
N LEU A 299 -15.47 22.33 -28.29
CA LEU A 299 -16.78 21.67 -28.47
C LEU A 299 -16.66 20.42 -29.35
N ARG A 300 -15.85 20.46 -30.41
CA ARG A 300 -15.56 19.28 -31.24
C ARG A 300 -14.87 18.19 -30.42
N VAL A 301 -13.83 18.56 -29.67
CA VAL A 301 -13.12 17.63 -28.78
C VAL A 301 -14.06 17.02 -27.74
N LEU A 302 -15.00 17.78 -27.17
CA LEU A 302 -15.99 17.26 -26.22
C LEU A 302 -16.88 16.16 -26.83
N ALA A 303 -17.30 16.30 -28.09
CA ALA A 303 -18.09 15.28 -28.78
C ALA A 303 -17.29 13.99 -29.02
N ASP A 304 -16.01 14.12 -29.37
CA ASP A 304 -15.12 12.97 -29.56
C ASP A 304 -14.82 12.26 -28.24
N LEU A 305 -14.62 13.03 -27.15
CA LEU A 305 -14.38 12.48 -25.82
C LEU A 305 -15.56 11.64 -25.32
N GLU A 306 -16.80 12.07 -25.57
CA GLU A 306 -17.98 11.28 -25.16
C GLU A 306 -17.99 9.90 -25.83
N LYS A 307 -17.62 9.82 -27.12
CA LYS A 307 -17.50 8.54 -27.84
C LYS A 307 -16.39 7.66 -27.27
N GLU A 308 -15.21 8.25 -27.02
CA GLU A 308 -14.08 7.52 -26.42
C GLU A 308 -14.40 7.02 -25.00
N ILE A 309 -15.06 7.84 -24.19
CA ILE A 309 -15.51 7.46 -22.84
C ILE A 309 -16.52 6.32 -22.91
N GLN A 310 -17.49 6.39 -23.81
CA GLN A 310 -18.50 5.34 -23.99
C GLN A 310 -17.86 4.01 -24.42
N HIS A 311 -16.88 4.06 -25.32
CA HIS A 311 -16.14 2.87 -25.74
C HIS A 311 -15.35 2.23 -24.56
N LEU A 312 -14.62 3.03 -23.77
CA LEU A 312 -13.90 2.52 -22.59
C LEU A 312 -14.85 1.95 -21.52
N VAL A 313 -16.06 2.49 -21.44
CA VAL A 313 -17.12 1.97 -20.57
C VAL A 313 -17.59 0.58 -21.02
N GLU A 314 -17.71 0.37 -22.33
CA GLU A 314 -18.07 -0.93 -22.91
C GLU A 314 -16.94 -1.96 -22.72
N GLU A 315 -15.69 -1.57 -22.96
CA GLU A 315 -14.51 -2.40 -22.66
C GLU A 315 -14.45 -2.79 -21.17
N TYR A 316 -14.68 -1.82 -20.27
CA TYR A 316 -14.76 -2.08 -18.84
C TYR A 316 -15.83 -3.11 -18.50
N ARG A 317 -17.03 -2.99 -19.09
CA ARG A 317 -18.14 -3.93 -18.84
C ARG A 317 -17.75 -5.34 -19.24
N HIS A 318 -17.22 -5.50 -20.45
CA HIS A 318 -16.77 -6.79 -20.99
C HIS A 318 -15.71 -7.44 -20.10
N LEU A 319 -14.64 -6.72 -19.75
CA LEU A 319 -13.59 -7.27 -18.89
C LEU A 319 -14.09 -7.54 -17.48
N SER A 320 -14.98 -6.70 -16.97
CA SER A 320 -15.55 -6.90 -15.65
C SER A 320 -16.41 -8.17 -15.61
N SER A 321 -17.33 -8.39 -16.56
CA SER A 321 -18.17 -9.60 -16.56
C SER A 321 -17.33 -10.87 -16.58
N GLU A 322 -16.34 -10.96 -17.46
CA GLU A 322 -15.45 -12.11 -17.54
C GLU A 322 -14.64 -12.33 -16.27
N TYR A 323 -14.08 -11.25 -15.70
CA TYR A 323 -13.29 -11.34 -14.48
C TYR A 323 -14.10 -11.81 -13.28
N TRP A 324 -15.36 -11.39 -13.17
CA TRP A 324 -16.21 -11.76 -12.03
C TRP A 324 -16.84 -13.15 -12.18
N GLU A 325 -17.17 -13.57 -13.40
CA GLU A 325 -17.70 -14.92 -13.67
C GLU A 325 -16.68 -16.02 -13.34
N GLU A 326 -15.39 -15.80 -13.62
CA GLU A 326 -14.33 -16.77 -13.28
C GLU A 326 -14.01 -16.86 -11.79
N MET A 327 -14.41 -15.84 -11.02
CA MET A 327 -14.06 -15.70 -9.59
C MET A 327 -15.23 -16.02 -8.65
N ALA A 328 -16.42 -16.29 -9.19
CA ALA A 328 -17.64 -16.66 -8.46
C ALA A 328 -17.71 -18.19 -8.25
#